data_AF-A0A376DWC6-F1
#
_entry.id   AF-A0A376DWC6-F1
#
_cell.length_a   1.000
_cell.length_b   1.000
_cell.length_c   1.000
_cell.angle_alpha   90.00
_cell.angle_beta   90.00
_cell.angle_gamma   90.00
#
_symmetry.space_group_name_H-M   'P 1'
#
loop_
_entity.id
_entity.type
_entity.pdbx_description
1 polymer ?
#
loop_
_entity_poly.entity_id
_entity_poly.type
_entity_poly.pdbx_seq_one_letter_code
_entity_poly.pdbx_strand_id
1 'polypeptide(L)'
;MNLDQNIYSKESVKARMLQNATKVWGLKSPQSLDPFVKLLIDAFSTEVFKANNEIQTVNARILEKLAKLLTPSIYTHPVPAHAVAFTLPYESSEVLLEHTEFFFRKQMTSTVKSESDKQLNIPFTPVGNVRINKVQTAVMFVGNTCYSIDDRLNKIPVARFQGKPEDYRKVTIGVDVSRYTSENFPKYISVFCSNPAFEHMDFVYKLLPYITVTSNGNPLFVREGLSYLTNNQPEGYEQMFKEQSIRNKAIEDIKSIYRHKFIEITGLSSSLFSEPGKLPQNLDFLDGKEDIRKQIGDKRYLWLTF
;
A
#
# COMPACT_ATOMS: atom_id res chain seq x y z
N MET A 1 -5.97 -31.29 30.38
CA MET A 1 -4.82 -30.96 29.49
C MET A 1 -3.52 -31.65 29.94
N ASN A 2 -3.54 -32.88 30.48
CA ASN A 2 -2.35 -33.52 31.11
C ASN A 2 -2.28 -35.05 30.93
N LEU A 3 -3.02 -35.66 29.99
CA LEU A 3 -2.95 -37.11 29.77
C LEU A 3 -1.77 -37.51 28.87
N ASP A 4 -1.48 -36.76 27.80
CA ASP A 4 -0.42 -37.11 26.84
C ASP A 4 0.99 -36.98 27.43
N GLN A 5 1.25 -35.99 28.29
CA GLN A 5 2.55 -35.86 28.95
C GLN A 5 2.87 -37.04 29.87
N ASN A 6 1.86 -37.69 30.45
CA ASN A 6 2.07 -38.80 31.37
C ASN A 6 2.38 -40.11 30.62
N ILE A 7 1.78 -40.32 29.44
CA ILE A 7 2.05 -41.49 28.59
C ILE A 7 3.50 -41.48 28.09
N TYR A 8 4.08 -40.32 27.81
CA TYR A 8 5.44 -40.19 27.30
C TYR A 8 6.45 -39.73 28.35
N SER A 9 6.13 -39.78 29.65
CA SER A 9 7.12 -39.49 30.70
C SER A 9 8.31 -40.46 30.64
N LYS A 10 9.49 -40.01 31.09
CA LYS A 10 10.69 -40.85 31.14
C LYS A 10 10.41 -42.15 31.92
N GLU A 11 9.69 -42.04 33.02
CA GLU A 11 9.32 -43.13 33.91
C GLU A 11 8.37 -44.13 33.21
N SER A 12 7.40 -43.63 32.44
CA SER A 12 6.49 -44.45 31.64
C SER A 12 7.22 -45.18 30.49
N VAL A 13 8.15 -44.50 29.81
CA VAL A 13 8.99 -45.12 28.78
C VAL A 13 9.86 -46.21 29.38
N LYS A 14 10.54 -45.92 30.50
CA LYS A 14 11.37 -46.88 31.24
C LYS A 14 10.57 -48.09 31.71
N ALA A 15 9.39 -47.88 32.30
CA ALA A 15 8.53 -48.96 32.79
C ALA A 15 8.09 -49.90 31.65
N ARG A 16 7.71 -49.34 30.48
CA ARG A 16 7.36 -50.12 29.29
C ARG A 16 8.55 -50.90 28.74
N MET A 17 9.73 -50.28 28.67
CA MET A 17 10.95 -50.96 28.24
C MET A 17 11.34 -52.11 29.18
N LEU A 18 11.24 -51.90 30.49
CA LEU A 18 11.49 -52.94 31.50
C LEU A 18 10.49 -54.09 31.37
N GLN A 19 9.20 -53.78 31.17
CA GLN A 19 8.17 -54.81 30.99
C GLN A 19 8.40 -55.62 29.71
N ASN A 20 8.77 -54.96 28.60
CA ASN A 20 9.08 -55.64 27.34
C ASN A 20 10.34 -56.51 27.46
N ALA A 21 11.40 -56.00 28.08
CA ALA A 21 12.63 -56.76 28.33
C ALA A 21 12.35 -58.01 29.19
N THR A 22 11.56 -57.87 30.25
CA THR A 22 11.14 -58.98 31.14
C THR A 22 10.39 -60.06 30.35
N LYS A 23 9.49 -59.67 29.44
CA LYS A 23 8.74 -60.59 28.57
C LYS A 23 9.65 -61.31 27.57
N VAL A 24 10.55 -60.57 26.90
CA VAL A 24 11.48 -61.14 25.91
C VAL A 24 12.43 -62.17 26.54
N TRP A 25 12.86 -61.92 27.78
CA TRP A 25 13.72 -62.85 28.51
C TRP A 25 12.97 -63.92 29.32
N GLY A 26 11.64 -63.97 29.25
CA GLY A 26 10.85 -64.99 29.96
C GLY A 26 10.93 -64.92 31.48
N LEU A 27 11.22 -63.73 32.03
CA LEU A 27 11.39 -63.53 33.47
C LEU A 27 10.05 -63.27 34.16
N LYS A 28 9.92 -63.67 35.43
CA LYS A 28 8.69 -63.47 36.21
C LYS A 28 8.50 -62.04 36.71
N SER A 29 9.59 -61.27 36.85
CA SER A 29 9.56 -59.90 37.38
C SER A 29 10.65 -59.01 36.77
N PRO A 30 10.38 -57.72 36.52
CA PRO A 30 11.42 -56.75 36.14
C PRO A 30 12.55 -56.61 37.18
N GLN A 31 12.32 -57.03 38.42
CA GLN A 31 13.34 -57.01 39.47
C GLN A 31 14.42 -58.07 39.25
N SER A 32 14.13 -59.17 38.55
CA SER A 32 15.11 -60.23 38.24
C SER A 32 15.97 -59.94 37.01
N LEU A 33 15.81 -58.77 36.38
CA LEU A 33 16.70 -58.31 35.31
C LEU A 33 18.07 -57.91 35.88
N ASP A 34 19.12 -58.20 35.11
CA ASP A 34 20.50 -57.84 35.40
C ASP A 34 20.61 -56.32 35.69
N PRO A 35 21.31 -55.89 36.76
CA PRO A 35 21.57 -54.48 37.06
C PRO A 35 22.16 -53.68 35.89
N PHE A 36 23.05 -54.27 35.08
CA PHE A 36 23.65 -53.61 33.92
C PHE A 36 22.61 -53.34 32.83
N VAL A 37 21.74 -54.31 32.57
CA VAL A 37 20.61 -54.17 31.65
C VAL A 37 19.65 -53.08 32.12
N LYS A 38 19.39 -52.99 33.43
CA LYS A 38 18.56 -51.91 34.00
C LYS A 38 19.18 -50.53 33.78
N LEU A 39 20.51 -50.39 33.91
CA LEU A 39 21.23 -49.14 33.62
C LEU A 39 21.14 -48.77 32.13
N LEU A 40 21.32 -49.73 31.23
CA LEU A 40 21.17 -49.51 29.79
C LEU A 40 19.74 -49.08 29.43
N ILE A 41 18.73 -49.74 30.01
CA ILE A 41 17.32 -49.37 29.80
C ILE A 41 17.04 -47.96 30.34
N ASP A 42 17.64 -47.57 31.46
CA ASP A 42 17.49 -46.22 32.00
C ASP A 42 18.11 -45.15 31.10
N ALA A 43 19.34 -45.37 30.62
CA ALA A 43 20.00 -44.49 29.66
C ALA A 43 19.20 -44.39 28.36
N PHE A 44 18.75 -45.53 27.81
CA PHE A 44 17.98 -45.59 26.57
C PHE A 44 16.61 -44.92 26.72
N SER A 45 15.92 -45.12 27.86
CA SER A 45 14.66 -44.44 28.14
C SER A 45 14.80 -42.91 28.17
N THR A 46 15.97 -42.41 28.62
CA THR A 46 16.28 -40.98 28.63
C THR A 46 16.47 -40.43 27.21
N GLU A 47 17.20 -41.14 26.35
CA GLU A 47 17.39 -40.72 24.95
C GLU A 47 16.09 -40.79 24.14
N VAL A 48 15.28 -41.84 24.33
CA VAL A 48 13.96 -41.93 23.70
C VAL A 48 13.02 -40.82 24.17
N PHE A 49 13.06 -40.49 25.47
CA PHE A 49 12.29 -39.36 26.01
C PHE A 49 12.71 -38.03 25.37
N LYS A 50 14.02 -37.77 25.24
CA LYS A 50 14.54 -36.58 24.56
C LYS A 50 14.10 -36.51 23.11
N ALA A 51 14.27 -37.60 22.35
CA ALA A 51 13.86 -37.68 20.95
C ALA A 51 12.35 -37.40 20.78
N ASN A 52 11.51 -37.92 21.67
CA ASN A 52 10.08 -37.64 21.63
C ASN A 52 9.78 -36.15 21.88
N ASN A 53 10.46 -35.51 22.84
CA ASN A 53 10.30 -34.07 23.08
C ASN A 53 10.79 -33.23 21.90
N GLU A 54 11.86 -33.64 21.22
CA GLU A 54 12.33 -33.00 19.99
C GLU A 54 11.28 -33.11 18.88
N ILE A 55 10.67 -34.29 18.69
CA ILE A 55 9.57 -34.49 17.73
C ILE A 55 8.39 -33.57 18.04
N GLN A 56 7.97 -33.47 19.32
CA GLN A 56 6.88 -32.58 19.71
C GLN A 56 7.22 -31.11 19.44
N THR A 57 8.46 -30.72 19.70
CA THR A 57 8.95 -29.37 19.41
C THR A 57 8.95 -29.08 17.90
N VAL A 58 9.37 -30.06 17.08
CA VAL A 58 9.33 -29.94 15.62
C VAL A 58 7.89 -29.83 15.11
N ASN A 59 6.97 -30.65 15.61
CA ASN A 59 5.55 -30.60 15.24
C ASN A 59 4.94 -29.24 15.58
N ALA A 60 5.24 -28.67 16.74
CA ALA A 60 4.78 -27.34 17.12
C ALA A 60 5.30 -26.26 16.14
N ARG A 61 6.58 -26.32 15.75
CA ARG A 61 7.15 -25.39 14.75
C ARG A 61 6.55 -25.56 13.36
N ILE A 62 6.27 -26.80 12.92
CA ILE A 62 5.62 -27.08 11.64
C ILE A 62 4.21 -26.49 11.64
N LEU A 63 3.45 -26.72 12.72
CA LEU A 63 2.11 -26.15 12.88
C LEU A 63 2.14 -24.62 12.83
N GLU A 64 3.09 -23.98 13.52
CA GLU A 64 3.26 -22.53 13.49
C GLU A 64 3.56 -22.02 12.07
N LYS A 65 4.44 -22.70 11.33
CA LYS A 65 4.74 -22.34 9.93
C LYS A 65 3.52 -22.50 9.02
N LEU A 66 2.77 -23.60 9.15
CA LEU A 66 1.54 -23.81 8.39
C LEU A 66 0.48 -22.75 8.72
N ALA A 67 0.29 -22.43 10.00
CA ALA A 67 -0.61 -21.36 10.42
C ALA A 67 -0.21 -20.00 9.81
N LYS A 68 1.09 -19.66 9.81
CA LYS A 68 1.60 -18.43 9.17
C LYS A 68 1.41 -18.41 7.65
N LEU A 69 1.49 -19.56 6.98
CA LEU A 69 1.26 -19.65 5.54
C LEU A 69 -0.23 -19.52 5.18
N LEU A 70 -1.12 -20.05 6.03
CA LEU A 70 -2.57 -19.99 5.82
C LEU A 70 -3.18 -18.65 6.26
N THR A 71 -2.50 -17.91 7.15
CA THR A 71 -2.95 -16.60 7.61
C THR A 71 -2.55 -15.50 6.60
N PRO A 72 -3.46 -14.62 6.17
CA PRO A 72 -3.12 -13.52 5.26
C PRO A 72 -1.94 -12.68 5.76
N SER A 73 -1.09 -12.20 4.84
CA SER A 73 0.12 -11.41 5.15
C SER A 73 -0.15 -10.20 6.04
N ILE A 74 -1.33 -9.60 5.88
CA ILE A 74 -1.83 -8.42 6.61
C ILE A 74 -1.82 -8.65 8.13
N TYR A 75 -1.99 -9.88 8.61
CA TYR A 75 -2.04 -10.20 10.05
C TYR A 75 -0.74 -10.80 10.59
N THR A 76 0.27 -10.99 9.73
CA THR A 76 1.51 -11.68 10.12
C THR A 76 2.71 -10.75 10.30
N HIS A 77 2.58 -9.47 9.89
CA HIS A 77 3.67 -8.48 9.96
C HIS A 77 3.16 -7.09 10.37
N PRO A 78 4.01 -6.23 10.97
CA PRO A 78 3.66 -4.84 11.26
C PRO A 78 3.34 -4.07 9.98
N VAL A 79 2.23 -3.32 9.98
CA VAL A 79 1.86 -2.39 8.89
C VAL A 79 2.71 -1.12 9.04
N PRO A 80 3.60 -0.79 8.08
CA PRO A 80 4.36 0.44 8.15
C PRO A 80 3.45 1.67 7.98
N ALA A 81 3.86 2.80 8.55
CA ALA A 81 3.23 4.07 8.26
C ALA A 81 3.33 4.39 6.76
N HIS A 82 2.24 4.83 6.15
CA HIS A 82 2.14 5.10 4.72
C HIS A 82 1.28 6.34 4.47
N ALA A 83 1.55 7.03 3.36
CA ALA A 83 0.85 8.24 2.95
C ALA A 83 0.96 8.43 1.43
N VAL A 84 0.12 9.29 0.87
CA VAL A 84 0.27 9.80 -0.50
C VAL A 84 0.97 11.14 -0.41
N ALA A 85 2.15 11.24 -1.05
CA ALA A 85 2.91 12.47 -1.13
C ALA A 85 2.67 13.14 -2.49
N PHE A 86 2.57 14.47 -2.47
CA PHE A 86 2.50 15.30 -3.67
C PHE A 86 3.83 16.05 -3.81
N THR A 87 4.42 16.00 -4.99
CA THR A 87 5.67 16.69 -5.31
C THR A 87 5.64 17.13 -6.76
N LEU A 88 6.38 18.20 -7.07
CA LEU A 88 6.55 18.70 -8.42
C LEU A 88 8.01 18.50 -8.83
N PRO A 89 8.26 17.93 -10.03
CA PRO A 89 9.61 17.79 -10.54
C PRO A 89 10.25 19.15 -10.87
N TYR A 90 11.58 19.16 -10.89
CA TYR A 90 12.33 20.33 -11.36
C TYR A 90 12.16 20.48 -12.88
N GLU A 91 12.32 19.39 -13.60
CA GLU A 91 12.09 19.29 -15.05
C GLU A 91 10.60 19.11 -15.39
N SER A 92 10.25 19.20 -16.68
CA SER A 92 8.85 18.98 -17.13
C SER A 92 8.32 17.59 -16.77
N SER A 93 9.18 16.57 -16.84
CA SER A 93 8.88 15.18 -16.45
C SER A 93 10.13 14.57 -15.83
N GLU A 94 9.95 13.85 -14.72
CA GLU A 94 11.04 13.20 -13.99
C GLU A 94 10.59 11.82 -13.49
N VAL A 95 11.53 10.90 -13.31
CA VAL A 95 11.27 9.60 -12.68
C VAL A 95 11.67 9.71 -11.21
N LEU A 96 10.68 9.67 -10.33
CA LEU A 96 10.90 9.54 -8.90
C LEU A 96 11.24 8.09 -8.57
N LEU A 97 12.44 7.86 -8.03
CA LEU A 97 12.96 6.53 -7.78
C LEU A 97 12.50 5.99 -6.41
N GLU A 98 12.36 4.68 -6.31
CA GLU A 98 11.93 3.99 -5.08
C GLU A 98 12.89 4.12 -3.89
N HIS A 99 14.13 4.56 -4.13
CA HIS A 99 15.15 4.81 -3.12
C HIS A 99 15.29 6.30 -2.76
N THR A 100 14.46 7.18 -3.30
CA THR A 100 14.42 8.59 -2.90
C THR A 100 13.81 8.72 -1.51
N GLU A 101 14.51 9.36 -0.59
CA GLU A 101 14.06 9.53 0.80
C GLU A 101 13.38 10.88 1.03
N PHE A 102 12.23 10.84 1.69
CA PHE A 102 11.49 12.01 2.18
C PHE A 102 11.46 11.97 3.70
N PHE A 103 11.66 13.11 4.36
CA PHE A 103 11.69 13.18 5.82
C PHE A 103 10.49 13.95 6.37
N PHE A 104 9.64 13.27 7.12
CA PHE A 104 8.61 13.91 7.92
C PHE A 104 9.18 14.28 9.30
N ARG A 105 9.26 15.58 9.58
CA ARG A 105 9.77 16.08 10.87
C ARG A 105 8.63 16.16 11.88
N LYS A 106 8.66 15.29 12.89
CA LYS A 106 7.69 15.30 14.00
C LYS A 106 8.34 15.85 15.27
N GLN A 107 7.76 16.91 15.82
CA GLN A 107 8.12 17.40 17.16
C GLN A 107 7.30 16.61 18.19
N MET A 108 7.98 15.97 19.12
CA MET A 108 7.36 15.25 20.23
C MET A 108 7.61 16.04 21.51
N THR A 109 6.53 16.60 22.06
CA THR A 109 6.58 17.33 23.32
C THR A 109 6.89 16.34 24.44
N SER A 110 7.93 16.62 25.23
CA SER A 110 8.26 15.73 26.35
C SER A 110 7.21 15.83 27.45
N THR A 111 6.73 14.68 27.92
CA THR A 111 5.85 14.60 29.10
C THR A 111 6.65 14.54 30.41
N VAL A 112 7.99 14.49 30.34
CA VAL A 112 8.88 14.39 31.50
C VAL A 112 9.48 15.76 31.80
N LYS A 113 9.29 16.26 33.02
CA LYS A 113 9.94 17.49 33.50
C LYS A 113 11.46 17.33 33.36
N SER A 114 12.10 18.28 32.67
CA SER A 114 13.55 18.35 32.41
C SER A 114 14.09 17.60 31.17
N GLU A 115 13.25 16.96 30.35
CA GLU A 115 13.66 16.53 29.00
C GLU A 115 13.23 17.58 27.96
N SER A 116 14.14 17.93 27.05
CA SER A 116 13.80 18.79 25.91
C SER A 116 12.93 18.05 24.90
N ASP A 117 12.10 18.79 24.18
CA ASP A 117 11.32 18.25 23.07
C ASP A 117 12.22 17.54 22.07
N LYS A 118 11.81 16.33 21.66
CA LYS A 118 12.57 15.51 20.72
C LYS A 118 12.04 15.76 19.31
N GLN A 119 12.93 16.14 18.41
CA GLN A 119 12.62 16.23 16.99
C GLN A 119 12.99 14.92 16.31
N LEU A 120 11.98 14.19 15.83
CA LEU A 120 12.15 12.93 15.11
C LEU A 120 12.00 13.16 13.61
N ASN A 121 12.98 12.70 12.83
CA ASN A 121 12.88 12.63 11.38
C ASN A 121 12.44 11.21 11.00
N ILE A 122 11.23 11.09 10.45
CA ILE A 122 10.67 9.81 9.99
C ILE A 122 10.88 9.72 8.47
N PRO A 123 11.72 8.80 7.98
CA PRO A 123 11.95 8.62 6.55
C PRO A 123 10.79 7.88 5.88
N PHE A 124 10.43 8.31 4.68
CA PHE A 124 9.50 7.66 3.77
C PHE A 124 10.16 7.51 2.41
N THR A 125 9.89 6.40 1.74
CA THR A 125 10.31 6.16 0.35
C THR A 125 9.10 5.82 -0.51
N PRO A 126 9.11 6.14 -1.81
CA PRO A 126 8.08 5.67 -2.73
C PRO A 126 7.99 4.14 -2.75
N VAL A 127 6.78 3.61 -2.95
CA VAL A 127 6.50 2.16 -3.06
C VAL A 127 6.93 1.54 -4.40
N GLY A 128 7.50 2.36 -5.29
CA GLY A 128 8.00 1.97 -6.60
C GLY A 128 8.41 3.22 -7.40
N ASN A 129 9.07 3.01 -8.53
CA ASN A 129 9.43 4.13 -9.41
C ASN A 129 8.19 4.71 -10.08
N VAL A 130 7.99 6.02 -10.01
CA VAL A 130 6.82 6.70 -10.59
C VAL A 130 7.28 7.87 -11.44
N ARG A 131 6.65 8.05 -12.61
CA ARG A 131 6.87 9.26 -13.42
C ARG A 131 6.00 10.40 -12.89
N ILE A 132 6.65 11.49 -12.51
CA ILE A 132 6.00 12.73 -12.07
C ILE A 132 6.14 13.79 -13.17
N ASN A 133 5.12 14.63 -13.32
CA ASN A 133 5.05 15.66 -14.36
C ASN A 133 4.81 17.01 -13.70
N LYS A 134 5.37 18.08 -14.27
CA LYS A 134 5.29 19.45 -13.76
C LYS A 134 3.94 20.11 -14.07
N VAL A 135 2.87 19.49 -13.57
CA VAL A 135 1.48 19.88 -13.78
C VAL A 135 0.72 19.79 -12.45
N GLN A 136 -0.27 20.65 -12.24
CA GLN A 136 -1.02 20.69 -10.97
C GLN A 136 -2.47 21.11 -11.21
N THR A 137 -3.41 20.47 -10.52
CA THR A 137 -4.81 20.92 -10.52
C THR A 137 -4.90 22.29 -9.85
N ALA A 138 -5.37 23.31 -10.57
CA ALA A 138 -5.47 24.67 -10.04
C ALA A 138 -6.92 25.14 -9.86
N VAL A 139 -7.85 24.62 -10.66
CA VAL A 139 -9.27 25.01 -10.62
C VAL A 139 -10.15 23.77 -10.72
N MET A 140 -11.29 23.78 -10.03
CA MET A 140 -12.30 22.73 -10.04
C MET A 140 -13.70 23.34 -10.09
N PHE A 141 -14.52 22.88 -11.04
CA PHE A 141 -15.93 23.24 -11.16
C PHE A 141 -16.80 22.03 -10.80
N VAL A 142 -17.71 22.22 -9.87
CA VAL A 142 -18.67 21.19 -9.44
C VAL A 142 -20.03 21.84 -9.17
N GLY A 143 -21.08 21.30 -9.77
CA GLY A 143 -22.42 21.86 -9.64
C GLY A 143 -22.45 23.32 -10.08
N ASN A 144 -22.64 24.23 -9.14
CA ASN A 144 -22.76 25.66 -9.38
C ASN A 144 -21.61 26.50 -8.82
N THR A 145 -20.51 25.86 -8.41
CA THR A 145 -19.40 26.53 -7.71
C THR A 145 -18.07 26.24 -8.39
N CYS A 146 -17.27 27.31 -8.54
CA CYS A 146 -15.88 27.27 -8.95
C CYS A 146 -14.98 27.33 -7.71
N TYR A 147 -14.03 26.41 -7.62
CA TYR A 147 -13.03 26.32 -6.56
C TYR A 147 -11.64 26.51 -7.14
N SER A 148 -10.83 27.31 -6.46
CA SER A 148 -9.38 27.35 -6.61
C SER A 148 -8.76 26.27 -5.72
N ILE A 149 -7.67 25.67 -6.19
CA ILE A 149 -6.85 24.73 -5.42
C ILE A 149 -5.50 25.40 -5.15
N ASP A 150 -5.18 25.59 -3.87
CA ASP A 150 -3.90 26.18 -3.46
C ASP A 150 -2.73 25.16 -3.53
N ASP A 151 -1.51 25.62 -3.25
CA ASP A 151 -0.30 24.78 -3.24
C ASP A 151 -0.32 23.68 -2.16
N ARG A 152 -1.21 23.79 -1.17
CA ARG A 152 -1.44 22.79 -0.12
C ARG A 152 -2.64 21.89 -0.44
N LEU A 153 -3.19 21.98 -1.65
CA LEU A 153 -4.35 21.24 -2.14
C LEU A 153 -5.67 21.54 -1.40
N ASN A 154 -5.75 22.69 -0.73
CA ASN A 154 -7.00 23.17 -0.14
C ASN A 154 -7.92 23.74 -1.21
N LYS A 155 -9.21 23.44 -1.08
CA LYS A 155 -10.25 23.97 -1.98
C LYS A 155 -10.80 25.29 -1.44
N ILE A 156 -10.63 26.36 -2.20
CA ILE A 156 -11.10 27.72 -1.85
C ILE A 156 -12.23 28.10 -2.82
N PRO A 157 -13.45 28.37 -2.35
CA PRO A 157 -14.54 28.79 -3.24
C PRO A 157 -14.25 30.18 -3.82
N VAL A 158 -14.25 30.29 -5.15
CA VAL A 158 -13.95 31.53 -5.88
C VAL A 158 -15.22 32.22 -6.32
N ALA A 159 -16.14 31.48 -6.94
CA ALA A 159 -17.36 32.05 -7.50
C ALA A 159 -18.49 31.02 -7.52
N ARG A 160 -19.72 31.52 -7.40
CA ARG A 160 -20.94 30.75 -7.69
C ARG A 160 -21.56 31.22 -8.99
N PHE A 161 -22.19 30.34 -9.75
CA PHE A 161 -22.87 30.64 -11.01
C PHE A 161 -24.21 29.91 -11.09
N GLN A 162 -25.02 30.20 -12.12
CA GLN A 162 -26.25 29.45 -12.35
C GLN A 162 -25.89 28.16 -13.09
N GLY A 163 -25.76 27.07 -12.33
CA GLY A 163 -25.56 25.73 -12.89
C GLY A 163 -26.88 25.10 -13.32
N LYS A 164 -26.80 24.20 -14.31
CA LYS A 164 -27.89 23.32 -14.72
C LYS A 164 -27.93 22.09 -13.81
N PRO A 165 -29.07 21.37 -13.72
CA PRO A 165 -29.15 20.12 -12.95
C PRO A 165 -28.11 19.07 -13.36
N GLU A 166 -27.70 19.07 -14.64
CA GLU A 166 -26.65 18.19 -15.16
C GLU A 166 -25.24 18.49 -14.63
N ASP A 167 -24.96 19.72 -14.20
CA ASP A 167 -23.63 20.12 -13.71
C ASP A 167 -23.32 19.53 -12.34
N TYR A 168 -24.34 19.11 -11.59
CA TYR A 168 -24.18 18.40 -10.30
C TYR A 168 -23.70 16.96 -10.46
N ARG A 169 -23.72 16.42 -11.68
CA ARG A 169 -23.24 15.07 -12.01
C ARG A 169 -21.89 15.08 -12.72
N LYS A 170 -21.29 16.27 -12.88
CA LYS A 170 -20.03 16.47 -13.60
C LYS A 170 -19.02 17.13 -12.70
N VAL A 171 -17.75 16.78 -12.90
CA VAL A 171 -16.63 17.48 -12.27
C VAL A 171 -15.70 17.92 -13.39
N THR A 172 -15.50 19.23 -13.55
CA THR A 172 -14.49 19.73 -14.49
C THR A 172 -13.29 20.23 -13.71
N ILE A 173 -12.10 19.71 -14.00
CA ILE A 173 -10.84 20.19 -13.40
C ILE A 173 -9.97 20.87 -14.47
N GLY A 174 -9.34 21.96 -14.07
CA GLY A 174 -8.29 22.64 -14.82
C GLY A 174 -6.94 22.27 -14.26
N VAL A 175 -6.16 21.50 -15.02
CA VAL A 175 -4.78 21.16 -14.70
C VAL A 175 -3.87 22.21 -15.34
N ASP A 176 -3.18 23.01 -14.53
CA ASP A 176 -2.22 24.02 -14.98
C ASP A 176 -1.02 23.32 -15.61
N VAL A 177 -0.85 23.55 -16.92
CA VAL A 177 0.26 23.01 -17.73
C VAL A 177 1.22 24.11 -18.17
N SER A 178 1.07 25.34 -17.65
CA SER A 178 1.87 26.50 -18.07
C SER A 178 3.37 26.34 -17.81
N ARG A 179 3.72 25.50 -16.82
CA ARG A 179 5.11 25.19 -16.43
C ARG A 179 5.68 23.97 -17.14
N TYR A 180 4.89 23.28 -17.97
CA TYR A 180 5.33 22.13 -18.75
C TYR A 180 5.88 22.59 -20.10
N THR A 181 7.19 22.54 -20.27
CA THR A 181 7.90 23.10 -21.44
C THR A 181 8.36 22.04 -22.44
N SER A 182 8.34 20.75 -22.07
CA SER A 182 8.73 19.67 -22.98
C SER A 182 7.74 19.51 -24.13
N GLU A 183 8.24 19.24 -25.34
CA GLU A 183 7.43 18.99 -26.53
C GLU A 183 6.53 17.76 -26.38
N ASN A 184 7.04 16.73 -25.70
CA ASN A 184 6.35 15.46 -25.51
C ASN A 184 5.60 15.46 -24.18
N PHE A 185 4.30 15.76 -24.23
CA PHE A 185 3.42 15.54 -23.08
C PHE A 185 3.21 14.03 -22.86
N PRO A 186 3.19 13.54 -21.62
CA PRO A 186 2.94 12.12 -21.34
C PRO A 186 1.60 11.67 -21.93
N LYS A 187 1.59 10.44 -22.48
CA LYS A 187 0.38 9.81 -23.04
C LYS A 187 -0.70 9.54 -22.00
N TYR A 188 -0.32 9.54 -20.73
CA TYR A 188 -1.21 9.33 -19.60
C TYR A 188 -0.77 10.15 -18.37
N ILE A 189 -1.73 10.54 -17.54
CA ILE A 189 -1.49 11.11 -16.22
C ILE A 189 -2.33 10.36 -15.18
N SER A 190 -1.83 10.31 -13.95
CA SER A 190 -2.54 9.67 -12.85
C SER A 190 -3.19 10.74 -11.97
N VAL A 191 -4.45 10.52 -11.57
CA VAL A 191 -5.22 11.36 -10.68
C VAL A 191 -5.52 10.59 -9.40
N PHE A 192 -5.25 11.23 -8.26
CA PHE A 192 -5.64 10.70 -6.95
C PHE A 192 -6.98 11.28 -6.53
N CYS A 193 -7.92 10.41 -6.20
CA CYS A 193 -9.26 10.75 -5.76
C CYS A 193 -9.38 10.51 -4.25
N SER A 194 -9.73 11.56 -3.50
CA SER A 194 -9.99 11.47 -2.07
C SER A 194 -11.16 12.37 -1.68
N ASN A 195 -12.07 11.82 -0.88
CA ASN A 195 -13.15 12.52 -0.24
C ASN A 195 -13.03 12.36 1.28
N PRO A 196 -12.55 13.39 2.00
CA PRO A 196 -12.38 13.33 3.45
C PRO A 196 -13.70 13.51 4.22
N ALA A 197 -14.78 13.91 3.54
CA ALA A 197 -16.05 14.23 4.21
C ALA A 197 -16.91 12.99 4.54
N PHE A 198 -16.64 11.85 3.90
CA PHE A 198 -17.42 10.63 4.07
C PHE A 198 -16.52 9.45 4.38
N GLU A 199 -16.95 8.63 5.33
CA GLU A 199 -16.34 7.34 5.64
C GLU A 199 -16.89 6.24 4.71
N HIS A 200 -16.20 5.10 4.61
CA HIS A 200 -16.62 3.91 3.86
C HIS A 200 -16.89 4.13 2.35
N MET A 201 -16.12 5.01 1.71
CA MET A 201 -16.19 5.28 0.27
C MET A 201 -15.50 4.21 -0.61
N ASP A 202 -15.05 3.09 -0.05
CA ASP A 202 -14.25 2.07 -0.77
C ASP A 202 -14.98 1.52 -2.00
N PHE A 203 -16.31 1.34 -1.92
CA PHE A 203 -17.09 0.90 -3.06
C PHE A 203 -17.16 1.97 -4.17
N VAL A 204 -17.21 3.26 -3.80
CA VAL A 204 -17.26 4.37 -4.75
C VAL A 204 -15.94 4.48 -5.50
N TYR A 205 -14.82 4.32 -4.80
CA TYR A 205 -13.49 4.32 -5.42
C TYR A 205 -13.35 3.19 -6.45
N LYS A 206 -13.92 2.00 -6.19
CA LYS A 206 -13.96 0.90 -7.16
C LYS A 206 -14.77 1.20 -8.42
N LEU A 207 -15.64 2.22 -8.39
CA LEU A 207 -16.42 2.65 -9.55
C LEU A 207 -15.69 3.69 -10.42
N LEU A 208 -14.60 4.29 -9.93
CA LEU A 208 -13.85 5.31 -10.67
C LEU A 208 -13.37 4.86 -12.07
N PRO A 209 -12.97 3.60 -12.32
CA PRO A 209 -12.56 3.19 -13.66
C PRO A 209 -13.68 3.24 -14.72
N TYR A 210 -14.95 3.30 -14.30
CA TYR A 210 -16.11 3.32 -15.19
C TYR A 210 -16.63 4.73 -15.51
N ILE A 211 -15.94 5.78 -15.03
CA ILE A 211 -16.32 7.16 -15.33
C ILE A 211 -15.95 7.53 -16.77
N THR A 212 -16.71 8.45 -17.34
CA THR A 212 -16.43 9.01 -18.67
C THR A 212 -15.59 10.27 -18.53
N VAL A 213 -14.40 10.30 -19.12
CA VAL A 213 -13.55 11.50 -19.11
C VAL A 213 -13.49 12.10 -20.50
N THR A 214 -13.71 13.41 -20.59
CA THR A 214 -13.60 14.15 -21.85
C THR A 214 -12.75 15.40 -21.69
N SER A 215 -12.05 15.79 -22.76
CA SER A 215 -11.32 17.05 -22.86
C SER A 215 -11.81 17.81 -24.08
N ASN A 216 -12.60 18.88 -23.88
CA ASN A 216 -13.23 19.66 -24.96
C ASN A 216 -13.97 18.79 -25.99
N GLY A 217 -14.75 17.81 -25.52
CA GLY A 217 -15.51 16.88 -26.36
C GLY A 217 -14.71 15.67 -26.89
N ASN A 218 -13.37 15.66 -26.74
CA ASN A 218 -12.56 14.50 -27.08
C ASN A 218 -12.63 13.45 -25.95
N PRO A 219 -13.13 12.23 -26.22
CA PRO A 219 -13.19 11.18 -25.20
C PRO A 219 -11.79 10.66 -24.86
N LEU A 220 -11.54 10.46 -23.58
CA LEU A 220 -10.31 9.91 -23.03
C LEU A 220 -10.59 8.56 -22.36
N PHE A 221 -9.57 7.71 -22.26
CA PHE A 221 -9.72 6.39 -21.65
C PHE A 221 -9.22 6.40 -20.20
N VAL A 222 -9.99 5.76 -19.31
CA VAL A 222 -9.66 5.63 -17.89
C VAL A 222 -9.19 4.21 -17.60
N ARG A 223 -8.08 4.10 -16.88
CA ARG A 223 -7.56 2.85 -16.33
C ARG A 223 -7.50 2.96 -14.81
N GLU A 224 -7.77 1.86 -14.11
CA GLU A 224 -7.63 1.78 -12.67
C GLU A 224 -6.16 1.78 -12.23
N GLY A 225 -5.87 2.47 -11.12
CA GLY A 225 -4.62 2.36 -10.40
C GLY A 225 -3.56 3.35 -10.84
N LEU A 226 -2.32 3.05 -10.44
CA LEU A 226 -1.12 3.83 -10.71
C LEU A 226 -0.06 2.90 -11.33
N SER A 227 0.51 3.30 -12.45
CA SER A 227 1.57 2.58 -13.13
C SER A 227 2.93 2.87 -12.50
N TYR A 228 3.61 1.81 -12.12
CA TYR A 228 4.99 1.87 -11.64
C TYR A 228 5.95 1.46 -12.76
N LEU A 229 7.08 2.16 -12.88
CA LEU A 229 8.12 1.81 -13.85
C LEU A 229 8.92 0.63 -13.32
N THR A 230 8.93 -0.47 -14.06
CA THR A 230 9.68 -1.67 -13.70
C THR A 230 11.19 -1.38 -13.78
N ASN A 231 11.93 -1.61 -12.70
CA ASN A 231 13.38 -1.79 -12.78
C ASN A 231 13.66 -3.10 -13.53
N ASN A 232 14.70 -3.15 -14.36
CA ASN A 232 15.15 -4.37 -15.05
C ASN A 232 15.03 -5.57 -14.09
N GLN A 233 14.18 -6.54 -14.43
CA GLN A 233 13.96 -7.68 -13.57
C GLN A 233 15.23 -8.54 -13.56
N PRO A 234 15.73 -8.96 -12.40
CA PRO A 234 16.75 -10.00 -12.36
C PRO A 234 16.12 -11.29 -12.90
N GLU A 235 16.69 -11.83 -13.98
CA GLU A 235 16.25 -13.09 -14.58
C GLU A 235 16.53 -14.28 -13.65
N GLY A 236 15.60 -15.23 -13.57
CA GLY A 236 15.83 -16.55 -12.96
C GLY A 236 15.31 -16.72 -11.52
N TYR A 237 15.96 -17.60 -10.74
CA TYR A 237 15.49 -18.07 -9.43
C TYR A 237 15.39 -16.98 -8.35
N GLU A 238 16.15 -15.89 -8.49
CA GLU A 238 16.12 -14.76 -7.53
C GLU A 238 14.76 -14.05 -7.48
N GLN A 239 13.99 -14.10 -8.57
CA GLN A 239 12.66 -13.52 -8.65
C GLN A 239 11.69 -14.22 -7.68
N MET A 240 11.76 -15.55 -7.58
CA MET A 240 10.90 -16.34 -6.69
C MET A 240 11.17 -16.07 -5.21
N PHE A 241 12.42 -15.78 -4.84
CA PHE A 241 12.77 -15.41 -3.47
C PHE A 241 12.44 -13.95 -3.14
N LYS A 242 12.46 -13.04 -4.12
CA LYS A 242 12.02 -11.65 -3.94
C LYS A 242 10.53 -11.57 -3.62
N GLU A 243 9.66 -12.31 -4.32
CA GLU A 243 8.20 -12.29 -4.09
C GLU A 243 7.81 -12.69 -2.66
N GLN A 244 8.60 -13.53 -1.99
CA GLN A 244 8.31 -13.95 -0.62
C GLN A 244 8.88 -13.01 0.47
N SER A 245 9.67 -12.00 0.10
CA SER A 245 10.23 -11.07 1.07
C SER A 245 9.14 -10.23 1.75
N ILE A 246 9.26 -10.03 3.07
CA ILE A 246 8.33 -9.20 3.87
C ILE A 246 8.22 -7.79 3.28
N ARG A 247 9.34 -7.25 2.77
CA ARG A 247 9.39 -5.94 2.13
C ARG A 247 8.45 -5.86 0.92
N ASN A 248 8.52 -6.83 0.01
CA ASN A 248 7.70 -6.81 -1.20
C ASN A 248 6.22 -7.02 -0.88
N LYS A 249 5.90 -7.90 0.09
CA LYS A 249 4.53 -8.06 0.57
C LYS A 249 3.98 -6.75 1.16
N ALA A 250 4.75 -6.07 2.01
CA ALA A 250 4.34 -4.78 2.56
C ALA A 250 4.14 -3.71 1.46
N ILE A 251 5.00 -3.68 0.44
CA ILE A 251 4.85 -2.79 -0.72
C ILE A 251 3.55 -3.07 -1.47
N GLU A 252 3.27 -4.33 -1.81
CA GLU A 252 2.06 -4.71 -2.54
C GLU A 252 0.78 -4.49 -1.72
N ASP A 253 0.84 -4.73 -0.40
CA ASP A 253 -0.27 -4.44 0.51
C ASP A 253 -0.58 -2.93 0.51
N ILE A 254 0.43 -2.06 0.61
CA ILE A 254 0.25 -0.59 0.54
C ILE A 254 -0.28 -0.16 -0.83
N LYS A 255 0.25 -0.71 -1.93
CA LYS A 255 -0.27 -0.44 -3.28
C LYS A 255 -1.75 -0.81 -3.39
N SER A 256 -2.15 -1.95 -2.83
CA SER A 256 -3.54 -2.41 -2.83
C SER A 256 -4.47 -1.46 -2.06
N ILE A 257 -4.02 -0.90 -0.93
CA ILE A 257 -4.81 0.07 -0.13
C ILE A 257 -5.19 1.30 -0.96
N TYR A 258 -4.28 1.80 -1.79
CA TYR A 258 -4.50 3.00 -2.59
C TYR A 258 -4.98 2.73 -4.02
N ARG A 259 -4.92 1.50 -4.51
CA ARG A 259 -5.18 1.14 -5.91
C ARG A 259 -6.47 1.75 -6.45
N HIS A 260 -7.58 1.56 -5.73
CA HIS A 260 -8.90 2.04 -6.16
C HIS A 260 -9.05 3.57 -6.08
N LYS A 261 -8.14 4.27 -5.38
CA LYS A 261 -8.15 5.74 -5.25
C LYS A 261 -7.37 6.43 -6.37
N PHE A 262 -6.65 5.67 -7.20
CA PHE A 262 -5.95 6.19 -8.35
C PHE A 262 -6.66 5.79 -9.64
N ILE A 263 -6.69 6.72 -10.58
CA ILE A 263 -7.06 6.48 -11.97
C ILE A 263 -6.01 7.06 -12.89
N GLU A 264 -5.79 6.40 -14.03
CA GLU A 264 -4.93 6.87 -15.10
C GLU A 264 -5.76 7.25 -16.31
N ILE A 265 -5.62 8.50 -16.73
CA ILE A 265 -6.28 9.04 -17.90
C ILE A 265 -5.29 8.95 -19.04
N THR A 266 -5.65 8.20 -20.09
CA THR A 266 -4.80 7.94 -21.26
C THR A 266 -5.41 8.56 -22.52
N GLY A 267 -4.58 8.75 -23.55
CA GLY A 267 -4.96 9.45 -24.78
C GLY A 267 -4.65 10.95 -24.72
N LEU A 268 -3.74 11.35 -23.84
CA LEU A 268 -3.35 12.74 -23.67
C LEU A 268 -2.27 13.17 -24.66
N SER A 269 -2.37 14.42 -25.09
CA SER A 269 -1.41 15.08 -25.98
C SER A 269 -1.39 16.58 -25.71
N SER A 270 -0.31 17.26 -26.11
CA SER A 270 -0.17 18.72 -26.00
C SER A 270 -1.20 19.48 -26.84
N SER A 271 -1.81 18.85 -27.85
CA SER A 271 -2.90 19.42 -28.64
C SER A 271 -4.20 19.63 -27.85
N LEU A 272 -4.35 19.00 -26.68
CA LEU A 272 -5.52 19.18 -25.80
C LEU A 272 -5.42 20.43 -24.92
N PHE A 273 -4.28 21.12 -24.91
CA PHE A 273 -4.09 22.31 -24.09
C PHE A 273 -4.95 23.46 -24.58
N SER A 274 -5.58 24.16 -23.64
CA SER A 274 -6.30 25.38 -23.94
C SER A 274 -5.34 26.50 -24.37
N GLU A 275 -5.86 27.44 -25.13
CA GLU A 275 -5.22 28.76 -25.22
C GLU A 275 -5.17 29.41 -23.82
N PRO A 276 -4.21 30.33 -23.60
CA PRO A 276 -4.12 31.10 -22.36
C PRO A 276 -5.46 31.74 -22.00
N GLY A 277 -5.92 31.54 -20.77
CA GLY A 277 -7.14 32.20 -20.27
C GLY A 277 -8.47 31.62 -20.77
N LYS A 278 -8.46 30.62 -21.66
CA LYS A 278 -9.71 30.04 -22.20
C LYS A 278 -10.27 28.92 -21.33
N LEU A 279 -11.56 29.04 -21.03
CA LEU A 279 -12.38 27.98 -20.45
C LEU A 279 -12.70 26.88 -21.47
N PRO A 280 -13.04 25.66 -21.02
CA PRO A 280 -13.49 24.60 -21.90
C PRO A 280 -14.90 24.91 -22.42
N GLN A 281 -15.29 24.27 -23.53
CA GLN A 281 -16.57 24.54 -24.21
C GLN A 281 -17.80 24.40 -23.30
N ASN A 282 -17.76 23.53 -22.30
CA ASN A 282 -18.86 23.34 -21.35
C ASN A 282 -18.99 24.46 -20.31
N LEU A 283 -18.02 25.37 -20.23
CA LEU A 283 -17.96 26.46 -19.24
C LEU A 283 -17.74 27.84 -19.89
N ASP A 284 -17.82 27.95 -21.22
CA ASP A 284 -17.61 29.19 -21.98
C ASP A 284 -18.53 30.35 -21.53
N PHE A 285 -19.75 30.04 -21.11
CA PHE A 285 -20.72 31.00 -20.56
C PHE A 285 -20.23 31.72 -19.29
N LEU A 286 -19.19 31.19 -18.63
CA LEU A 286 -18.55 31.80 -17.46
C LEU A 286 -17.43 32.77 -17.81
N ASP A 287 -17.06 32.90 -19.09
CA ASP A 287 -16.02 33.84 -19.52
C ASP A 287 -16.33 35.28 -19.09
N GLY A 288 -17.58 35.67 -18.89
CA GLY A 288 -17.94 37.02 -18.41
C GLY A 288 -17.65 37.28 -16.93
N LYS A 289 -17.29 36.27 -16.13
CA LYS A 289 -17.07 36.44 -14.68
C LYS A 289 -15.64 36.83 -14.35
N GLU A 290 -15.47 38.06 -13.84
CA GLU A 290 -14.15 38.59 -13.46
C GLU A 290 -13.40 37.71 -12.46
N ASP A 291 -14.06 37.19 -11.43
CA ASP A 291 -13.39 36.39 -10.39
C ASP A 291 -12.77 35.11 -10.96
N ILE A 292 -13.48 34.47 -11.91
CA ILE A 292 -13.01 33.27 -12.59
C ILE A 292 -11.87 33.63 -13.55
N ARG A 293 -11.99 34.73 -14.30
CA ARG A 293 -10.90 35.22 -15.17
C ARG A 293 -9.64 35.55 -14.39
N LYS A 294 -9.76 36.22 -13.24
CA LYS A 294 -8.63 36.54 -12.35
C LYS A 294 -7.92 35.27 -11.89
N GLN A 295 -8.68 34.22 -11.59
CA GLN A 295 -8.12 32.94 -11.16
C GLN A 295 -7.43 32.16 -12.30
N ILE A 296 -8.02 32.16 -13.50
CA ILE A 296 -7.46 31.47 -14.65
C ILE A 296 -6.23 32.21 -15.17
N GLY A 297 -6.29 33.54 -15.26
CA GLY A 297 -5.22 34.40 -15.76
C GLY A 297 -4.75 34.02 -17.15
N ASP A 298 -3.47 34.26 -17.45
CA ASP A 298 -2.83 33.88 -18.73
C ASP A 298 -2.26 32.46 -18.72
N LYS A 299 -2.80 31.58 -17.86
CA LYS A 299 -2.34 30.20 -17.75
C LYS A 299 -2.95 29.33 -18.83
N ARG A 300 -2.23 28.28 -19.20
CA ARG A 300 -2.70 27.21 -20.08
C ARG A 300 -3.17 26.03 -19.24
N TYR A 301 -4.30 25.45 -19.64
CA TYR A 301 -4.92 24.36 -18.90
C TYR A 301 -5.14 23.13 -19.78
N LEU A 302 -4.96 21.97 -19.19
CA LEU A 302 -5.58 20.73 -19.63
C LEU A 302 -6.92 20.59 -18.87
N TRP A 303 -8.02 20.73 -19.59
CA TRP A 303 -9.37 20.62 -19.03
C TRP A 303 -9.86 19.19 -19.09
N LEU A 304 -10.23 18.63 -17.94
CA LEU A 304 -10.75 17.27 -17.83
C LEU A 304 -12.13 17.32 -17.19
N THR A 305 -13.13 16.85 -17.91
CA THR A 305 -14.51 16.73 -17.42
C THR A 305 -14.83 15.25 -17.17
N PHE A 306 -15.11 14.93 -15.91
CA PHE A 306 -15.57 13.64 -15.40
C PHE A 306 -17.09 13.63 -15.26
#